data_AF-B0LB28-F1
#
_entry.id   AF-B0LB28-F1
#
_cell.length_a   1.000
_cell.length_b   1.000
_cell.length_c   1.000
_cell.angle_alpha   90.00
_cell.angle_beta   90.00
_cell.angle_gamma   90.00
#
_symmetry.space_group_name_H-M   'P 1'
#
loop_
_entity.id
_entity.type
_entity.pdbx_description
1 polymer ?
#
loop_
_entity_poly.entity_id
_entity_poly.type
_entity_poly.pdbx_seq_one_letter_code
_entity_poly.pdbx_strand_id
1 'polypeptide(L)'
;ALIEACQNRNFPAEVVCAITNNSEAAGLKIAEQAGVPAFIVRDKPLDADKIHEIFVQHKVDLICLAGFIRILQANFLSKWNNKVINIHPSLLPSFKGLNAQEQALKAGVKIAGCTVHYVTP
;
A
#
# COMPACT_ATOMS: atom_id res chain seq x y z
N ALA A 1 -13.29 -1.00 2.55
CA ALA A 1 -12.58 -1.85 1.57
C ALA A 1 -11.73 -2.95 2.22
N LEU A 2 -10.39 -2.85 2.38
CA LEU A 2 -9.59 -4.00 2.86
C LEU A 2 -9.95 -4.46 4.28
N ILE A 3 -9.99 -3.52 5.23
CA ILE A 3 -10.41 -3.80 6.61
C ILE A 3 -11.81 -4.42 6.65
N GLU A 4 -12.75 -3.79 5.95
CA GLU A 4 -14.15 -4.24 5.84
C GLU A 4 -14.26 -5.65 5.25
N ALA A 5 -13.49 -5.98 4.20
CA ALA A 5 -13.46 -7.33 3.64
C ALA A 5 -12.96 -8.35 4.68
N CYS A 6 -11.94 -8.00 5.46
CA CYS A 6 -11.40 -8.86 6.53
C CYS A 6 -12.32 -9.00 7.74
N GLN A 7 -13.37 -8.18 7.87
CA GLN A 7 -14.40 -8.40 8.92
C GLN A 7 -15.28 -9.61 8.62
N ASN A 8 -15.34 -10.05 7.36
CA ASN A 8 -15.98 -11.29 7.00
C ASN A 8 -15.10 -12.48 7.45
N ARG A 9 -15.64 -13.34 8.31
CA ARG A 9 -14.93 -14.51 8.85
C ARG A 9 -14.46 -15.52 7.78
N ASN A 10 -15.07 -15.48 6.60
CA ASN A 10 -14.69 -16.35 5.47
C ASN A 10 -13.64 -15.70 4.56
N PHE A 11 -13.23 -14.46 4.85
CA PHE A 11 -12.14 -13.82 4.12
C PHE A 11 -10.80 -14.37 4.60
N PRO A 12 -9.91 -14.82 3.69
CA PRO A 12 -8.70 -15.57 4.07
C PRO A 12 -7.54 -14.66 4.50
N ALA A 13 -7.83 -13.52 5.13
CA ALA A 13 -6.81 -12.57 5.57
C ALA A 13 -7.35 -11.67 6.70
N GLU A 14 -6.41 -11.06 7.42
CA GLU A 14 -6.66 -10.04 8.43
C GLU A 14 -5.73 -8.84 8.23
N VAL A 15 -6.18 -7.65 8.64
CA VAL A 15 -5.35 -6.44 8.65
C VAL A 15 -4.74 -6.28 10.03
N VAL A 16 -3.47 -6.70 10.19
CA VAL A 16 -2.79 -6.73 11.49
C VAL A 16 -2.18 -5.39 11.92
N CYS A 17 -1.84 -4.51 10.97
CA CYS A 17 -1.37 -3.15 11.23
C CYS A 17 -1.47 -2.27 9.98
N ALA A 18 -1.45 -0.95 10.18
CA ALA A 18 -1.34 0.05 9.12
C ALA A 18 -0.13 0.97 9.36
N ILE A 19 0.52 1.43 8.29
CA ILE A 19 1.62 2.39 8.35
C ILE A 19 1.35 3.53 7.39
N THR A 20 1.65 4.75 7.84
CA THR A 20 1.63 5.96 7.00
C THR A 20 2.88 6.79 7.25
N ASN A 21 3.30 7.55 6.24
CA ASN A 21 4.30 8.59 6.37
C ASN A 21 3.69 9.99 6.55
N ASN A 22 2.37 10.09 6.52
CA ASN A 22 1.60 11.31 6.70
C ASN A 22 0.76 11.21 7.99
N SER A 23 1.05 12.09 8.96
CA SER A 23 0.34 12.17 10.24
C SER A 23 -1.11 12.65 10.12
N GLU A 24 -1.46 13.26 8.99
CA GLU A 24 -2.82 13.75 8.70
C GLU A 24 -3.59 12.80 7.77
N ALA A 25 -3.04 11.61 7.48
CA ALA A 25 -3.72 10.63 6.63
C ALA A 25 -5.06 10.22 7.26
N ALA A 26 -6.16 10.46 6.55
CA ALA A 26 -7.51 10.04 6.98
C ALA A 26 -7.60 8.53 7.27
N GLY A 27 -6.73 7.72 6.66
CA GLY A 27 -6.60 6.28 6.94
C GLY A 27 -6.26 5.93 8.39
N LEU A 28 -5.63 6.83 9.16
CA LEU A 28 -5.35 6.63 10.58
C LEU A 28 -6.65 6.47 11.37
N LYS A 29 -7.62 7.36 11.13
CA LYS A 29 -8.94 7.30 11.78
C LYS A 29 -9.71 6.04 11.40
N ILE A 30 -9.59 5.60 10.15
CA ILE A 30 -10.24 4.38 9.67
C ILE A 30 -9.66 3.15 10.39
N ALA A 31 -8.33 3.08 10.54
CA ALA A 31 -7.66 1.99 11.26
C ALA A 31 -8.05 1.99 12.76
N GLU A 32 -8.04 3.16 13.40
CA GLU A 32 -8.45 3.33 14.79
C GLU A 32 -9.88 2.84 15.03
N GLN A 33 -10.84 3.28 14.20
CA GLN A 33 -12.24 2.86 14.28
C GLN A 33 -12.44 1.35 14.10
N ALA A 34 -11.53 0.68 13.40
CA ALA A 34 -11.54 -0.75 13.17
C ALA A 34 -10.73 -1.55 14.21
N GLY A 35 -10.10 -0.88 15.19
CA GLY A 35 -9.23 -1.53 16.16
C GLY A 35 -7.91 -2.05 15.56
N VAL A 36 -7.49 -1.53 14.39
CA VAL A 36 -6.24 -1.88 13.73
C VAL A 36 -5.13 -0.94 14.21
N PRO A 37 -4.02 -1.46 14.77
CA PRO A 37 -2.88 -0.63 15.14
C PRO A 37 -2.34 0.15 13.94
N ALA A 38 -2.18 1.47 14.09
CA ALA A 38 -1.68 2.34 13.04
C ALA A 38 -0.42 3.10 13.50
N PHE A 39 0.60 3.12 12.66
CA PHE A 39 1.89 3.74 12.97
C PHE A 39 2.21 4.85 11.99
N ILE A 40 2.70 5.96 12.51
CA ILE A 40 3.23 7.06 11.70
C ILE A 40 4.75 6.92 11.70
N VAL A 41 5.32 6.54 10.55
CA VAL A 41 6.77 6.52 10.36
C VAL A 41 7.13 7.74 9.52
N ARG A 42 7.72 8.75 10.18
CA ARG A 42 8.03 10.04 9.55
C ARG A 42 8.93 9.87 8.34
N ASP A 43 8.80 10.85 7.47
CA ASP A 43 9.51 10.90 6.21
C ASP A 43 10.56 12.00 6.24
N LYS A 44 11.84 11.60 6.30
CA LYS A 44 13.04 12.24 5.71
C LYS A 44 14.29 11.81 6.49
N PRO A 45 15.04 10.80 6.01
CA PRO A 45 14.64 9.82 4.98
C PRO A 45 13.48 8.92 5.46
N LEU A 46 12.88 8.14 4.56
CA LEU A 46 11.93 7.08 4.96
C LEU A 46 12.68 6.07 5.83
N ASP A 47 12.22 5.88 7.06
CA ASP A 47 12.81 4.91 7.99
C ASP A 47 12.33 3.48 7.68
N ALA A 48 12.93 2.89 6.64
CA ALA A 48 12.57 1.57 6.15
C ALA A 48 12.87 0.45 7.15
N ASP A 49 13.88 0.63 8.02
CA ASP A 49 14.19 -0.33 9.08
C ASP A 49 13.11 -0.28 10.17
N LYS A 50 12.62 0.92 10.53
CA LYS A 50 11.48 1.01 11.46
C LYS A 50 10.21 0.37 10.93
N ILE A 51 9.91 0.58 9.64
CA ILE A 51 8.80 -0.08 8.95
C ILE A 51 8.95 -1.60 9.03
N HIS A 52 10.15 -2.10 8.73
CA HIS A 52 10.45 -3.53 8.80
C HIS A 52 10.25 -4.09 10.22
N GLU A 53 10.77 -3.42 11.25
CA GLU A 53 10.57 -3.83 12.65
C GLU A 53 9.08 -3.96 13.00
N ILE A 54 8.28 -2.95 12.66
CA ILE A 54 6.83 -2.95 12.91
C ILE A 54 6.17 -4.17 12.25
N PHE A 55 6.48 -4.41 10.97
CA PHE A 55 5.93 -5.53 10.23
C PHE A 55 6.36 -6.89 10.80
N VAL A 56 7.61 -7.05 11.25
CA VAL A 56 8.07 -8.28 11.92
C VAL A 56 7.34 -8.48 13.25
N GLN A 57 7.21 -7.43 14.06
CA GLN A 57 6.52 -7.50 15.36
C GLN A 57 5.04 -7.91 15.22
N HIS A 58 4.38 -7.43 14.17
CA HIS A 58 2.98 -7.74 13.87
C HIS A 58 2.81 -9.01 13.01
N LYS A 59 3.90 -9.76 12.76
CA LYS A 59 3.89 -11.01 11.97
C LYS A 59 3.23 -10.83 10.59
N VAL A 60 3.55 -9.75 9.89
CA VAL A 60 3.00 -9.47 8.56
C VAL A 60 3.48 -10.52 7.55
N ASP A 61 2.55 -11.11 6.81
CA ASP A 61 2.84 -12.04 5.71
C ASP A 61 2.84 -11.37 4.33
N LEU A 62 2.04 -10.31 4.16
CA LEU A 62 1.84 -9.59 2.91
C LEU A 62 1.70 -8.08 3.16
N ILE A 63 2.47 -7.28 2.43
CA ILE A 63 2.43 -5.82 2.44
C ILE A 63 1.56 -5.35 1.27
N CYS A 64 0.55 -4.53 1.58
CA CYS A 64 -0.33 -3.91 0.60
C CYS A 64 -0.09 -2.41 0.53
N LEU A 65 0.46 -1.92 -0.58
CA LEU A 65 0.60 -0.49 -0.86
C LEU A 65 -0.73 0.06 -1.36
N ALA A 66 -1.45 0.76 -0.47
CA ALA A 66 -2.78 1.33 -0.73
C ALA A 66 -2.72 2.86 -0.76
N GLY A 67 -2.14 3.43 -1.82
CA GLY A 67 -1.92 4.88 -1.94
C GLY A 67 -0.63 5.36 -1.28
N PHE A 68 0.37 4.49 -1.13
CA PHE A 68 1.68 4.84 -0.59
C PHE A 68 2.57 5.48 -1.67
N ILE A 69 2.69 6.81 -1.63
CA ILE A 69 3.40 7.60 -2.66
C ILE A 69 4.88 7.75 -2.31
N ARG A 70 5.60 6.63 -2.19
CA ARG A 70 7.05 6.60 -1.99
C ARG A 70 7.71 5.42 -2.69
N ILE A 71 8.94 5.65 -3.12
CA ILE A 71 9.81 4.62 -3.68
C ILE A 71 10.36 3.80 -2.50
N LEU A 72 10.05 2.51 -2.49
CA LEU A 72 10.69 1.55 -1.58
C LEU A 72 12.09 1.23 -2.12
N GLN A 73 13.08 1.25 -1.25
CA GLN A 73 14.45 0.93 -1.61
C GLN A 73 14.61 -0.58 -1.91
N ALA A 74 15.55 -0.93 -2.79
CA ALA A 74 15.78 -2.32 -3.21
C ALA A 74 16.09 -3.25 -2.04
N ASN A 75 16.84 -2.79 -1.03
CA ASN A 75 17.12 -3.56 0.19
C ASN A 75 15.85 -3.95 0.97
N PHE A 76 14.86 -3.06 1.04
CA PHE A 76 13.57 -3.32 1.67
C PHE A 76 12.77 -4.34 0.86
N LEU A 77 12.71 -4.16 -0.46
CA LEU A 77 12.01 -5.10 -1.35
C LEU A 77 12.64 -6.50 -1.33
N SER A 78 13.97 -6.61 -1.21
CA SER A 78 14.65 -7.90 -1.06
C SER A 78 14.26 -8.62 0.24
N LYS A 79 14.12 -7.90 1.37
CA LYS A 79 13.64 -8.48 2.65
C LYS A 79 12.20 -9.00 2.54
N TRP A 80 11.39 -8.36 1.70
CA TRP A 80 9.97 -8.65 1.49
C TRP A 80 9.69 -9.22 0.09
N ASN A 81 10.62 -9.98 -0.46
CA ASN A 81 10.53 -10.51 -1.81
C ASN A 81 9.24 -11.35 -1.98
N ASN A 82 8.50 -11.11 -3.07
CA ASN A 82 7.18 -11.70 -3.35
C ASN A 82 6.12 -11.49 -2.26
N LYS A 83 6.32 -10.51 -1.37
CA LYS A 83 5.39 -10.17 -0.27
C LYS A 83 4.92 -8.72 -0.32
N VAL A 84 5.14 -8.01 -1.42
CA VAL A 84 4.68 -6.62 -1.59
C VAL A 84 3.80 -6.54 -2.82
N ILE A 85 2.56 -6.09 -2.65
CA ILE A 85 1.64 -5.79 -3.74
C ILE A 85 1.23 -4.33 -3.72
N ASN A 86 0.91 -3.79 -4.88
CA ASN A 86 0.46 -2.41 -5.06
C ASN A 86 -0.78 -2.37 -5.95
N ILE A 87 -1.69 -1.44 -5.64
CA ILE A 87 -2.79 -1.06 -6.52
C ILE A 87 -2.39 0.19 -7.32
N HIS A 88 -2.36 0.07 -8.64
CA HIS A 88 -2.04 1.17 -9.55
C HIS A 88 -3.29 1.62 -10.33
N PRO A 89 -3.60 2.92 -10.43
CA PRO A 89 -4.84 3.42 -11.04
C PRO A 89 -4.76 3.53 -12.58
N SER A 90 -4.28 2.47 -13.24
CA SER A 90 -4.40 2.28 -14.68
C SER A 90 -4.43 0.78 -15.04
N LEU A 91 -4.79 0.49 -16.29
CA LEU A 91 -4.57 -0.83 -16.89
C LEU A 91 -3.11 -0.92 -17.35
N LEU A 92 -2.24 -1.45 -16.49
CA LEU A 92 -0.82 -1.64 -16.82
C LEU A 92 -0.69 -2.57 -18.05
N PRO A 93 0.29 -2.32 -18.95
CA PRO A 93 1.44 -1.41 -18.79
C PRO A 93 1.17 0.06 -19.13
N SER A 94 -0.06 0.46 -19.47
CA SER A 94 -0.40 1.85 -19.80
C SER A 94 -0.33 2.79 -18.58
N PHE A 95 0.03 4.06 -18.80
CA PHE A 95 0.00 5.14 -17.79
C PHE A 95 0.72 4.80 -16.48
N LYS A 96 2.00 4.41 -16.57
CA LYS A 96 2.87 4.22 -15.40
C LYS A 96 3.15 5.55 -14.70
N GLY A 97 3.59 5.48 -13.45
CA GLY A 97 4.02 6.64 -12.67
C GLY A 97 2.86 7.43 -12.08
N LEU A 98 3.12 8.70 -11.75
CA LEU A 98 2.16 9.57 -11.08
C LEU A 98 1.03 10.01 -12.02
N ASN A 99 -0.11 10.38 -11.42
CA ASN A 99 -1.26 10.97 -12.12
C ASN A 99 -1.79 10.11 -13.29
N ALA A 100 -1.81 8.79 -13.14
CA ALA A 100 -2.22 7.88 -14.21
C ALA A 100 -3.64 8.17 -14.74
N GLN A 101 -4.55 8.62 -13.88
CA GLN A 101 -5.89 9.03 -14.28
C GLN A 101 -5.88 10.28 -15.18
N GLU A 102 -5.03 11.27 -14.87
CA GLU A 102 -4.86 12.48 -15.69
C GLU A 102 -4.25 12.13 -17.06
N GLN A 103 -3.27 11.23 -17.10
CA GLN A 103 -2.69 10.73 -18.34
C GLN A 103 -3.75 10.04 -19.21
N ALA A 104 -4.59 9.18 -18.62
CA ALA A 104 -5.69 8.51 -19.33
C ALA A 104 -6.69 9.51 -19.92
N LEU A 105 -7.08 10.53 -19.15
CA LEU A 105 -7.97 11.58 -19.62
C LEU A 105 -7.38 12.35 -20.81
N LYS A 106 -6.12 12.78 -20.70
CA LYS A 106 -5.40 13.50 -21.77
C LYS A 106 -5.23 12.65 -23.03
N ALA A 107 -5.03 11.34 -22.88
CA ALA A 107 -4.92 10.41 -24.00
C ALA A 107 -6.28 10.13 -24.69
N GLY A 108 -7.40 10.54 -24.10
CA GLY A 108 -8.73 10.39 -24.71
C GLY A 108 -9.21 8.94 -24.82
N VAL A 109 -8.64 8.03 -24.01
CA VAL A 109 -9.00 6.60 -24.03
C VAL A 109 -10.46 6.40 -23.67
N LYS A 110 -11.09 5.36 -24.24
CA LYS A 110 -12.49 5.03 -23.97
C LYS A 110 -12.67 4.06 -22.80
N ILE A 111 -11.59 3.38 -22.41
CA ILE A 111 -11.57 2.42 -21.32
C ILE A 111 -10.35 2.72 -20.44
N ALA A 112 -10.57 2.78 -19.13
CA ALA A 112 -9.56 2.90 -18.09
C ALA A 112 -9.82 1.84 -17.01
N GLY A 113 -8.97 1.76 -15.99
CA GLY A 113 -9.11 0.77 -14.93
C GLY A 113 -7.99 0.86 -13.90
N CYS A 114 -7.79 -0.22 -13.16
CA CYS A 114 -6.72 -0.35 -12.17
C CYS A 114 -6.06 -1.74 -12.26
N THR A 115 -4.85 -1.86 -11.74
CA THR A 115 -4.07 -3.11 -11.73
C THR A 115 -3.52 -3.36 -10.33
N VAL A 116 -3.76 -4.55 -9.79
CA VAL A 116 -3.01 -5.07 -8.64
C VAL A 116 -1.80 -5.85 -9.18
N HIS A 117 -0.61 -5.55 -8.68
CA HIS A 117 0.61 -6.22 -9.12
C HIS A 117 1.60 -6.40 -7.98
N TYR A 118 2.50 -7.38 -8.11
CA TYR A 118 3.67 -7.49 -7.25
C TYR A 118 4.64 -6.33 -7.49
N VAL A 119 5.23 -5.83 -6.42
CA VAL A 119 6.30 -4.84 -6.48
C VAL A 119 7.62 -5.60 -6.51
N THR A 120 8.36 -5.47 -7.61
CA THR A 120 9.69 -6.03 -7.80
C THR A 120 10.73 -4.91 -7.84
N PRO A 121 12.01 -5.21 -7.56
CA PRO A 121 13.12 -4.29 -7.81
C PRO A 121 13.20 -3.81 -9.27
#